data_AF-A0A7W1EZB2-F1
#
_entry.id   AF-A0A7W1EZB2-F1
#
_cell.length_a   1.000
_cell.length_b   1.000
_cell.length_c   1.000
_cell.angle_alpha   90.00
_cell.angle_beta   90.00
_cell.angle_gamma   90.00
#
_symmetry.space_group_name_H-M   'P 1'
#
loop_
_entity.id
_entity.type
_entity.pdbx_description
1 polymer ?
#
loop_
_entity_poly.entity_id
_entity_poly.type
_entity_poly.pdbx_seq_one_letter_code
_entity_poly.pdbx_strand_id
1 'polypeptide(L)'
;MKKIKKQATLIYNQPEIKTSLDNYSSGGKLDAFRHTFFMAAFAQKIKTKKLRKLGIAHEKGNYHQFLKREKENSEVPDSLSNAMDLANNELGFTIGSANKNVSLEELKQTVIKEILNGKAFILKRNKEGHFVDCNNNLIDPAAYSGKWFVPKCLVPSK
;
A
#
# COMPACT_ATOMS: atom_id res chain seq x y z
N MET A 1 13.41 14.36 4.51
CA MET A 1 12.59 13.40 3.71
C MET A 1 13.27 12.93 2.44
N LYS A 2 13.79 13.81 1.55
CA LYS A 2 14.39 13.41 0.27
C LYS A 2 15.44 12.29 0.37
N LYS A 3 16.35 12.36 1.36
CA LYS A 3 17.38 11.32 1.60
C LYS A 3 16.78 9.95 1.97
N ILE A 4 15.86 9.92 2.95
CA ILE A 4 15.18 8.67 3.39
C ILE A 4 14.37 8.08 2.24
N LYS A 5 13.64 8.92 1.49
CA LYS A 5 12.89 8.49 0.31
C LYS A 5 13.81 7.81 -0.71
N LYS A 6 14.95 8.42 -1.05
CA LYS A 6 15.93 7.84 -1.98
C LYS A 6 16.43 6.48 -1.50
N GLN A 7 16.78 6.35 -0.22
CA GLN A 7 17.26 5.09 0.35
C GLN A 7 16.18 4.00 0.37
N ALA A 8 14.96 4.35 0.79
CA ALA A 8 13.83 3.44 0.78
C ALA A 8 13.47 2.98 -0.64
N THR A 9 13.57 3.87 -1.63
CA THR A 9 13.38 3.51 -3.05
C THR A 9 14.42 2.51 -3.54
N LEU A 10 15.70 2.66 -3.15
CA LEU A 10 16.73 1.69 -3.52
C LEU A 10 16.41 0.29 -2.98
N ILE A 11 15.94 0.21 -1.73
CA ILE A 11 15.54 -1.06 -1.10
C ILE A 11 14.27 -1.63 -1.77
N TYR A 12 13.25 -0.80 -2.01
CA TYR A 12 12.01 -1.26 -2.66
C TYR A 12 12.25 -1.82 -4.06
N ASN A 13 13.23 -1.27 -4.80
CA ASN A 13 13.56 -1.72 -6.15
C ASN A 13 14.42 -2.99 -6.19
N GLN A 14 14.83 -3.52 -5.03
CA GLN A 14 15.56 -4.77 -4.96
C GLN A 14 14.71 -5.94 -5.49
N PRO A 15 15.23 -6.79 -6.42
CA PRO A 15 14.46 -7.88 -7.01
C PRO A 15 13.89 -8.86 -6.00
N GLU A 16 14.59 -9.12 -4.89
CA GLU A 16 14.15 -10.05 -3.86
C GLU A 16 12.81 -9.67 -3.23
N ILE A 17 12.46 -8.38 -3.19
CA ILE A 17 11.17 -7.92 -2.63
C ILE A 17 10.00 -8.54 -3.40
N LYS A 18 10.08 -8.50 -4.74
CA LYS A 18 9.04 -9.07 -5.62
C LYS A 18 8.97 -10.58 -5.49
N THR A 19 10.14 -11.23 -5.40
CA THR A 19 10.24 -12.69 -5.25
C THR A 19 9.66 -13.17 -3.91
N SER A 20 9.81 -12.40 -2.84
CA SER A 20 9.32 -12.77 -1.50
C SER A 20 7.84 -12.48 -1.23
N LEU A 21 7.20 -11.63 -2.05
CA LEU A 21 5.83 -11.15 -1.83
C LEU A 21 4.91 -11.58 -2.98
N ASP A 22 4.70 -10.67 -3.93
CA ASP A 22 4.04 -10.89 -5.20
C ASP A 22 4.54 -9.85 -6.21
N ASN A 23 4.02 -9.89 -7.44
CA ASN A 23 4.37 -8.98 -8.52
C ASN A 23 3.31 -7.89 -8.76
N TYR A 24 2.35 -7.72 -7.84
CA TYR A 24 1.24 -6.78 -8.01
C TYR A 24 1.62 -5.39 -7.48
N SER A 25 1.91 -4.47 -8.41
CA SER A 25 2.22 -3.08 -8.08
C SER A 25 1.05 -2.30 -7.48
N SER A 26 -0.18 -2.82 -7.61
CA SER A 26 -1.39 -2.29 -6.99
C SER A 26 -2.21 -3.41 -6.34
N GLY A 27 -2.71 -3.17 -5.14
CA GLY A 27 -3.64 -4.02 -4.42
C GLY A 27 -3.06 -5.31 -3.86
N GLY A 28 -1.79 -5.63 -4.09
CA GLY A 28 -1.14 -6.84 -3.61
C GLY A 28 -0.19 -6.62 -2.44
N LYS A 29 0.56 -7.66 -2.08
CA LYS A 29 1.57 -7.65 -1.02
C LYS A 29 2.73 -6.71 -1.35
N LEU A 30 3.16 -6.63 -2.61
CA LEU A 30 4.18 -5.68 -3.04
C LEU A 30 3.72 -4.23 -2.83
N ASP A 31 2.46 -3.95 -3.12
CA ASP A 31 1.84 -2.65 -2.88
C ASP A 31 1.74 -2.34 -1.37
N ALA A 32 1.22 -3.28 -0.60
CA ALA A 32 1.18 -3.19 0.86
C ALA A 32 2.57 -2.94 1.46
N PHE A 33 3.61 -3.60 0.93
CA PHE A 33 5.00 -3.37 1.31
C PHE A 33 5.45 -1.95 0.99
N ARG A 34 5.16 -1.42 -0.20
CA ARG A 34 5.50 -0.04 -0.56
C ARG A 34 4.94 0.94 0.47
N HIS A 35 3.65 0.86 0.77
CA HIS A 35 2.99 1.77 1.73
C HIS A 35 3.55 1.60 3.15
N THR A 36 3.60 0.36 3.64
CA THR A 36 4.07 0.05 4.99
C THR A 36 5.54 0.43 5.19
N PHE A 37 6.43 0.06 4.27
CA PHE A 37 7.87 0.28 4.40
C PHE A 37 8.24 1.77 4.33
N PHE A 38 7.69 2.51 3.37
CA PHE A 38 7.98 3.94 3.27
C PHE A 38 7.48 4.70 4.50
N MET A 39 6.28 4.36 4.99
CA MET A 39 5.74 4.99 6.21
C MET A 39 6.53 4.59 7.47
N ALA A 40 7.01 3.35 7.55
CA ALA A 40 7.91 2.93 8.62
C ALA A 40 9.24 3.70 8.58
N ALA A 41 9.88 3.80 7.42
CA ALA A 41 11.12 4.54 7.25
C ALA A 41 10.96 6.03 7.61
N PHE A 42 9.82 6.64 7.28
CA PHE A 42 9.52 8.01 7.70
C PHE A 42 9.22 8.12 9.20
N ALA A 43 8.48 7.17 9.78
CA ALA A 43 8.11 7.17 11.19
C ALA A 43 9.32 6.99 12.13
N GLN A 44 10.42 6.41 11.66
CA GLN A 44 11.68 6.41 12.41
C GLN A 44 12.18 7.84 12.73
N LYS A 45 11.86 8.83 11.90
CA LYS A 45 12.39 10.21 11.98
C LYS A 45 11.34 11.29 12.16
N ILE A 46 10.06 10.99 11.90
CA ILE A 46 8.97 11.96 11.89
C ILE A 46 7.84 11.47 12.79
N LYS A 47 7.27 12.36 13.61
CA LYS A 47 6.11 12.04 14.45
C LYS A 47 4.94 11.57 13.59
N THR A 48 4.35 10.43 13.96
CA THR A 48 3.23 9.78 13.27
C THR A 48 2.05 10.73 13.01
N LYS A 49 1.72 11.62 13.95
CA LYS A 49 0.67 12.64 13.76
C LYS A 49 0.88 13.50 12.51
N LYS A 50 2.12 13.84 12.15
CA LYS A 50 2.43 14.58 10.92
C LYS A 50 2.30 13.69 9.68
N LEU A 51 2.76 12.45 9.76
CA LEU A 51 2.68 11.50 8.65
C LEU A 51 1.24 11.10 8.33
N ARG A 52 0.39 10.92 9.35
CA ARG A 52 -1.05 10.66 9.18
C ARG A 52 -1.75 11.78 8.44
N LYS A 53 -1.45 13.05 8.78
CA LYS A 53 -1.97 14.21 8.04
C LYS A 53 -1.50 14.21 6.59
N LEU A 54 -0.24 13.85 6.33
CA LEU A 54 0.31 13.74 4.99
C LEU A 54 -0.38 12.64 4.17
N GLY A 55 -0.58 11.45 4.75
CA GLY A 55 -1.30 10.34 4.11
C GLY A 55 -2.74 10.72 3.76
N ILE A 56 -3.50 11.28 4.71
CA ILE A 56 -4.87 11.75 4.46
C ILE A 56 -4.90 12.81 3.34
N ALA A 57 -3.92 13.71 3.29
CA ALA A 57 -3.84 14.72 2.22
C ALA A 57 -3.53 14.08 0.85
N HIS A 58 -2.67 13.06 0.80
CA HIS A 58 -2.38 12.30 -0.41
C HIS A 58 -3.64 11.59 -0.95
N GLU A 59 -4.36 10.87 -0.09
CA GLU A 59 -5.60 10.18 -0.49
C GLU A 59 -6.71 11.12 -0.95
N LYS A 60 -6.80 12.33 -0.36
CA LYS A 60 -7.69 13.39 -0.85
C LYS A 60 -7.27 13.87 -2.24
N GLY A 61 -5.97 13.94 -2.51
CA GLY A 61 -5.41 14.20 -3.83
C GLY A 61 -5.85 13.15 -4.85
N ASN A 62 -5.81 11.87 -4.47
CA ASN A 62 -6.26 10.76 -5.31
C ASN A 62 -7.74 10.87 -5.68
N TYR A 63 -8.60 11.29 -4.74
CA TYR A 63 -10.00 11.59 -5.05
C TYR A 63 -10.15 12.76 -6.06
N HIS A 64 -9.35 13.81 -5.93
CA HIS A 64 -9.35 14.91 -6.91
C HIS A 64 -8.82 14.46 -8.29
N GLN A 65 -7.84 13.58 -8.35
CA GLN A 65 -7.35 12.98 -9.60
C GLN A 65 -8.42 12.11 -10.25
N PHE A 66 -9.14 11.30 -9.46
CA PHE A 66 -10.30 10.54 -9.92
C PHE A 66 -11.35 11.45 -10.56
N LEU A 67 -11.71 12.57 -9.92
CA LEU A 67 -12.65 13.55 -10.49
C LEU A 67 -12.16 14.14 -11.82
N LYS A 68 -10.85 14.24 -12.01
CA LYS A 68 -10.20 14.70 -13.25
C LYS A 68 -9.95 13.58 -14.27
N ARG A 69 -10.26 12.32 -13.93
CA ARG A 69 -9.94 11.12 -14.71
C ARG A 69 -8.44 10.93 -14.98
N GLU A 70 -7.59 11.46 -14.10
CA GLU A 70 -6.15 11.25 -14.13
C GLU A 70 -5.81 9.88 -13.52
N LYS A 71 -4.78 9.21 -14.04
CA LYS A 71 -4.34 7.86 -13.58
C LYS A 71 -3.16 7.98 -12.61
N GLU A 72 -3.15 7.12 -11.60
CA GLU A 72 -1.99 6.89 -10.73
C GLU A 72 -1.40 5.50 -11.02
N ASN A 73 -0.10 5.41 -11.33
CA ASN A 73 0.58 4.13 -11.58
C ASN A 73 -0.18 3.19 -12.54
N SER A 74 -0.82 3.77 -13.56
CA SER A 74 -1.62 3.10 -14.60
C SER A 74 -3.03 2.65 -14.22
N GLU A 75 -3.46 2.76 -12.96
CA GLU A 75 -4.84 2.50 -12.51
C GLU A 75 -5.55 3.80 -12.09
N VAL A 76 -6.88 3.82 -12.17
CA VAL A 76 -7.67 4.92 -11.62
C VAL A 76 -7.84 4.63 -10.12
N PRO A 77 -7.48 5.55 -9.22
CA PRO A 77 -7.67 5.36 -7.79
C PRO A 77 -9.15 5.08 -7.47
N ASP A 78 -9.40 4.20 -6.50
CA ASP A 78 -10.73 3.89 -6.00
C ASP A 78 -10.75 3.93 -4.47
N SER A 79 -11.96 4.05 -3.90
CA SER A 79 -12.15 4.21 -2.46
C SER A 79 -11.56 3.09 -1.61
N LEU A 80 -11.57 1.85 -2.08
CA LEU A 80 -11.04 0.71 -1.33
C LEU A 80 -9.54 0.60 -1.45
N SER A 81 -8.96 0.95 -2.59
CA SER A 81 -7.51 1.11 -2.73
C SER A 81 -6.98 2.19 -1.76
N ASN A 82 -7.64 3.35 -1.67
CA ASN A 82 -7.30 4.36 -0.67
C ASN A 82 -7.43 3.86 0.78
N ALA A 83 -8.46 3.06 1.08
CA ALA A 83 -8.65 2.49 2.42
C ALA A 83 -7.54 1.49 2.77
N MET A 84 -7.13 0.66 1.82
CA MET A 84 -5.99 -0.25 1.95
C MET A 84 -4.69 0.52 2.24
N ASP A 85 -4.42 1.56 1.46
CA ASP A 85 -3.20 2.37 1.58
C ASP A 85 -3.13 3.07 2.94
N LEU A 86 -4.24 3.63 3.43
CA LEU A 86 -4.32 4.21 4.78
C LEU A 86 -4.07 3.18 5.87
N ALA A 87 -4.66 1.98 5.76
CA ALA A 87 -4.46 0.92 6.74
C ALA A 87 -3.00 0.45 6.78
N ASN A 88 -2.38 0.25 5.62
CA ASN A 88 -0.97 -0.14 5.50
C ASN A 88 -0.02 0.99 5.95
N ASN A 89 -0.38 2.26 5.73
CA ASN A 89 0.35 3.41 6.26
C ASN A 89 0.37 3.40 7.80
N GLU A 90 -0.77 3.11 8.46
CA GLU A 90 -0.84 3.01 9.93
C GLU A 90 -0.01 1.85 10.48
N LEU A 91 0.01 0.70 9.79
CA LEU A 91 0.93 -0.40 10.12
C LEU A 91 2.38 0.09 10.03
N GLY A 92 2.73 0.80 8.97
CA GLY A 92 4.06 1.40 8.80
C GLY A 92 4.42 2.36 9.93
N PHE A 93 3.51 3.23 10.34
CA PHE A 93 3.72 4.14 11.48
C PHE A 93 4.03 3.40 12.78
N THR A 94 3.30 2.31 13.03
CA THR A 94 3.47 1.48 14.22
C THR A 94 4.86 0.82 14.21
N ILE A 95 5.22 0.16 13.10
CA ILE A 95 6.51 -0.52 12.94
C ILE A 95 7.67 0.49 13.07
N GLY A 96 7.63 1.59 12.32
CA GLY A 96 8.73 2.57 12.30
C GLY A 96 8.90 3.32 13.63
N SER A 97 7.82 3.58 14.35
CA SER A 97 7.87 4.24 15.67
C SER A 97 8.46 3.34 16.74
N ALA A 98 8.23 2.03 16.66
CA ALA A 98 8.81 1.04 17.56
C ALA A 98 10.29 0.77 17.23
N ASN A 99 10.70 0.97 15.97
CA ASN A 99 12.03 0.61 15.47
C ASN A 99 12.84 1.83 15.00
N LYS A 100 12.98 2.88 15.81
CA LYS A 100 13.57 4.18 15.38
C LYS A 100 15.05 4.13 14.97
N ASN A 101 15.79 3.18 15.52
CA ASN A 101 17.25 3.10 15.41
C ASN A 101 17.76 1.93 14.56
N VAL A 102 16.87 1.03 14.13
CA VAL A 102 17.26 -0.08 13.25
C VAL A 102 17.59 0.44 11.86
N SER A 103 18.45 -0.29 11.14
CA SER A 103 18.74 0.00 9.75
C SER A 103 17.51 -0.17 8.85
N LEU A 104 17.49 0.47 7.69
CA LEU A 104 16.39 0.27 6.73
C LEU A 104 16.33 -1.17 6.21
N GLU A 105 17.46 -1.89 6.23
CA GLU A 105 17.53 -3.29 5.83
C GLU A 105 16.85 -4.21 6.87
N GLU A 106 17.09 -3.98 8.16
CA GLU A 106 16.37 -4.69 9.23
C GLU A 106 14.88 -4.31 9.26
N LEU A 107 14.57 -3.03 9.00
CA LEU A 107 13.19 -2.55 8.90
C LEU A 107 12.45 -3.23 7.74
N LYS A 108 13.11 -3.40 6.58
CA LYS A 108 12.60 -4.15 5.43
C LYS A 108 12.20 -5.56 5.83
N GLN A 109 13.08 -6.29 6.51
CA GLN A 109 12.80 -7.67 6.94
C GLN A 109 11.63 -7.74 7.91
N THR A 110 11.53 -6.78 8.84
CA THR A 110 10.40 -6.68 9.77
C THR A 110 9.09 -6.45 9.01
N VAL A 111 9.06 -5.52 8.06
CA VAL A 111 7.86 -5.25 7.27
C VAL A 111 7.44 -6.46 6.42
N ILE A 112 8.39 -7.13 5.75
CA ILE A 112 8.11 -8.36 4.99
C ILE A 112 7.48 -9.41 5.91
N LYS A 113 8.06 -9.64 7.09
CA LYS A 113 7.54 -10.60 8.07
C LYS A 113 6.11 -10.27 8.51
N GLU A 114 5.81 -9.01 8.84
CA GLU A 114 4.46 -8.60 9.25
C GLU A 114 3.44 -8.80 8.12
N ILE A 115 3.80 -8.50 6.87
CA ILE A 115 2.96 -8.75 5.70
C ILE A 115 2.70 -10.25 5.51
N LEU A 116 3.73 -11.09 5.59
CA LEU A 116 3.58 -12.54 5.47
C LEU A 116 2.76 -13.14 6.62
N ASN A 117 2.75 -12.51 7.78
CA ASN A 117 1.92 -12.88 8.93
C ASN A 117 0.46 -12.41 8.84
N GLY A 118 0.07 -11.74 7.76
CA GLY A 118 -1.31 -11.27 7.55
C GLY A 118 -1.65 -9.97 8.28
N LYS A 119 -0.67 -9.19 8.70
CA LYS A 119 -0.90 -7.93 9.44
C LYS A 119 -1.21 -6.75 8.55
N ALA A 120 -0.85 -6.85 7.27
CA ALA A 120 -1.22 -5.86 6.26
C ALA A 120 -2.54 -6.22 5.59
N PHE A 121 -3.08 -5.28 4.82
CA PHE A 121 -4.26 -5.47 4.01
C PHE A 121 -3.91 -5.46 2.52
N ILE A 122 -4.61 -6.30 1.76
CA ILE A 122 -4.53 -6.41 0.30
C ILE A 122 -5.94 -6.46 -0.29
N LEU A 123 -6.05 -6.20 -1.59
CA LEU A 123 -7.26 -6.38 -2.36
C LEU A 123 -7.31 -7.81 -2.90
N LYS A 124 -8.41 -8.49 -2.63
CA LYS A 124 -8.62 -9.89 -2.98
C LYS A 124 -8.60 -10.07 -4.50
N ARG A 125 -7.88 -11.08 -4.96
CA ARG A 125 -7.81 -11.52 -6.35
C ARG A 125 -8.15 -13.01 -6.46
N ASN A 126 -8.65 -13.43 -7.62
CA ASN A 126 -8.78 -14.84 -7.97
C ASN A 126 -7.42 -15.44 -8.37
N LYS A 127 -7.39 -16.72 -8.77
CA LYS A 127 -6.15 -17.43 -9.13
C LYS A 127 -5.50 -16.87 -10.39
N GLU A 128 -6.29 -16.26 -11.27
CA GLU A 128 -5.85 -15.61 -12.50
C GLU A 128 -5.32 -14.18 -12.24
N GLY A 129 -5.42 -13.69 -11.00
CA GLY A 129 -4.96 -12.36 -10.62
C GLY A 129 -5.96 -11.23 -10.86
N HIS A 130 -7.22 -11.52 -11.17
CA HIS A 130 -8.27 -10.52 -11.33
C HIS A 130 -8.90 -10.14 -9.99
N PHE A 131 -9.27 -8.87 -9.83
CA PHE A 131 -9.98 -8.41 -8.64
C PHE A 131 -11.35 -9.06 -8.51
N VAL A 132 -11.71 -9.43 -7.28
CA VAL A 132 -13.01 -9.98 -6.93
C VAL A 132 -13.65 -9.22 -5.78
N ASP A 133 -14.98 -9.31 -5.69
CA ASP A 133 -15.71 -8.87 -4.50
C ASP A 133 -15.53 -9.86 -3.33
N CYS A 134 -16.16 -9.55 -2.18
CA CYS A 134 -16.02 -10.41 -1.00
C CYS A 134 -16.68 -11.79 -1.15
N ASN A 135 -17.59 -11.94 -2.12
CA ASN A 135 -18.27 -13.20 -2.46
C ASN A 135 -17.53 -14.00 -3.56
N ASN A 136 -16.37 -13.54 -4.03
CA ASN A 136 -15.58 -14.09 -5.14
C ASN A 136 -16.16 -13.84 -6.55
N ASN A 137 -17.09 -12.90 -6.70
CA ASN A 137 -17.54 -12.50 -8.04
C ASN A 137 -16.48 -11.61 -8.70
N LEU A 138 -16.26 -11.82 -10.00
CA LEU A 138 -15.33 -11.03 -10.80
C LEU A 138 -15.81 -9.57 -10.88
N ILE A 139 -14.88 -8.63 -10.66
CA ILE A 139 -15.14 -7.20 -10.88
C ILE A 139 -14.94 -6.89 -12.35
N ASP A 140 -16.01 -6.51 -13.05
CA ASP A 140 -15.94 -5.97 -14.42
C ASP A 140 -15.50 -4.49 -14.37
N PRO A 141 -14.30 -4.13 -14.85
CA PRO A 141 -13.84 -2.75 -14.84
C PRO A 141 -14.75 -1.78 -15.62
N ALA A 142 -15.42 -2.25 -16.67
CA ALA A 142 -16.30 -1.41 -17.49
C ALA A 142 -17.52 -0.94 -16.68
N ALA A 143 -18.10 -1.82 -15.84
CA ALA A 143 -19.22 -1.50 -14.97
C ALA A 143 -18.92 -0.44 -13.90
N TYR A 144 -17.64 -0.19 -13.63
CA TYR A 144 -17.18 0.80 -12.63
C TYR A 144 -16.39 1.96 -13.22
N SER A 145 -16.42 2.13 -14.54
CA SER A 145 -15.82 3.30 -15.19
C SER A 145 -16.43 4.59 -14.66
N GLY A 146 -15.58 5.48 -14.12
CA GLY A 146 -16.01 6.74 -13.52
C GLY A 146 -16.74 6.62 -12.18
N LYS A 147 -16.71 5.45 -11.53
CA LYS A 147 -17.24 5.26 -10.17
C LYS A 147 -16.10 5.28 -9.16
N TRP A 148 -16.26 6.07 -8.09
CA TRP A 148 -15.26 6.16 -7.02
C TRP A 148 -15.20 4.87 -6.20
N PHE A 149 -16.38 4.29 -5.95
CA PHE A 149 -16.49 3.03 -5.25
C PHE A 149 -16.49 1.86 -6.25
N VAL A 150 -15.51 0.98 -6.08
CA VAL A 150 -15.45 -0.33 -6.72
C VAL A 150 -15.57 -1.38 -5.60
N PRO A 151 -16.49 -2.35 -5.68
CA PRO A 151 -16.75 -3.31 -4.62
C PRO A 151 -15.70 -4.43 -4.58
N LYS A 152 -14.42 -4.07 -4.63
CA LYS A 152 -13.31 -4.99 -4.35
C LYS A 152 -13.44 -5.51 -2.91
N CYS A 153 -12.76 -6.61 -2.58
CA CYS A 153 -12.69 -7.06 -1.19
C CYS A 153 -11.35 -6.72 -0.53
N LEU A 154 -11.39 -6.00 0.58
CA LEU A 154 -10.21 -5.78 1.42
C LEU A 154 -10.05 -6.96 2.39
N VAL A 155 -8.90 -7.62 2.35
CA VAL A 155 -8.62 -8.82 3.16
C VAL A 155 -7.23 -8.74 3.81
N PRO A 156 -6.98 -9.46 4.91
CA PRO A 156 -5.63 -9.63 5.45
C PRO A 156 -4.68 -10.22 4.40
N SER A 157 -3.40 -9.89 4.48
CA SER A 157 -2.37 -10.33 3.52
C SER A 157 -1.96 -11.81 3.61
N LYS A 158 -2.68 -12.64 4.37
CA LYS A 158 -2.40 -14.07 4.59
C LYS A 158 -3.29 -14.95 3.72
#